data_AF-A0A2G6R298-F1
#
_entry.id   AF-A0A2G6R298-F1
#
_cell.length_a   1.000
_cell.length_b   1.000
_cell.length_c   1.000
_cell.angle_alpha   90.00
_cell.angle_beta   90.00
_cell.angle_gamma   90.00
#
_symmetry.space_group_name_H-M   'P 1'
#
loop_
_entity.id
_entity.type
_entity.pdbx_description
1 polymer ?
#
loop_
_entity_poly.entity_id
_entity_poly.type
_entity_poly.pdbx_seq_one_letter_code
_entity_poly.pdbx_strand_id
1 'polypeptide(L)'
;MSKEKKQYKKEEIKRKFKPTYLALKNKITVFIITFLIAAFGIYSYFQMPREVMPEIVIPNIIVHSIYPGNSPIDIENFITRPIEKELKGMKGVKKISSASYQDISIVIVEFNTNVKIKQALQDTKDRVDKAKSELPDDLEVDPVVMDLDFSEFPIMNINLSGNYSMKQLKEYAELLQEEFEGLQEISEAKISGIEEREIQINVNPYKLDAVDVTFQDIAMAIRLENLTIGGGEFTADETRRTIRVVADYKNVDQIANTIIKKNAGNAIYIRDVAEVVDGYKEQATIARLNDKPVVSLSITKKSGENVLNASKNIKSTIKRLQENNNLPQGLEVIVTNDISHFVEDTIANLENSIILGMILVTFILFLFLGFRNALFSGLAIPISMFLSFIILSQSGVTLNSMVLYSLILALGMLVDNAIVVVENVYRLYSQG
;
A
#
# COMPACT_ATOMS: atom_id res chain seq x y z
N MET A 1 -82.51 28.27 36.45
CA MET A 1 -81.41 27.83 37.34
C MET A 1 -80.51 26.87 36.58
N SER A 2 -79.23 27.22 36.53
CA SER A 2 -78.02 26.45 36.19
C SER A 2 -78.01 25.47 34.99
N LYS A 3 -77.37 25.90 33.89
CA LYS A 3 -76.74 25.01 32.90
C LYS A 3 -75.35 24.63 33.41
N GLU A 4 -75.14 23.36 33.72
CA GLU A 4 -73.81 22.80 34.00
C GLU A 4 -72.91 22.90 32.76
N LYS A 5 -71.95 23.82 32.78
CA LYS A 5 -70.79 23.78 31.88
C LYS A 5 -69.79 22.79 32.47
N LYS A 6 -69.64 21.62 31.84
CA LYS A 6 -68.48 20.74 32.06
C LYS A 6 -67.23 21.48 31.61
N GLN A 7 -66.45 21.92 32.59
CA GLN A 7 -65.18 22.61 32.43
C GLN A 7 -64.10 21.53 32.19
N TYR A 8 -63.68 21.35 30.94
CA TYR A 8 -62.51 20.54 30.62
C TYR A 8 -61.28 21.24 31.21
N LYS A 9 -60.75 20.66 32.30
CA LYS A 9 -59.56 21.13 33.00
C LYS A 9 -58.36 20.86 32.07
N LYS A 10 -57.81 21.92 31.46
CA LYS A 10 -56.49 21.87 30.79
C LYS A 10 -55.45 21.51 31.85
N GLU A 11 -55.03 20.26 31.90
CA GLU A 11 -53.81 19.89 32.62
C GLU A 11 -52.63 20.56 31.90
N GLU A 12 -52.06 21.61 32.51
CA GLU A 12 -50.78 22.17 32.06
C GLU A 12 -49.68 21.13 32.28
N ILE A 13 -49.36 20.38 31.23
CA ILE A 13 -48.22 19.47 31.23
C ILE A 13 -46.94 20.31 31.28
N LYS A 14 -46.42 20.55 32.50
CA LYS A 14 -45.16 21.25 32.79
C LYS A 14 -43.90 20.39 32.58
N ARG A 15 -43.92 19.39 31.70
CA ARG A 15 -42.69 18.66 31.34
C ARG A 15 -41.94 19.40 30.23
N LYS A 16 -41.09 20.34 30.62
CA LYS A 16 -40.14 20.98 29.70
C LYS A 16 -38.91 20.10 29.55
N PHE A 17 -38.80 19.40 28.41
CA PHE A 17 -37.53 18.80 28.03
C PHE A 17 -36.54 19.92 27.71
N LYS A 18 -35.52 20.09 28.55
CA LYS A 18 -34.61 21.24 28.53
C LYS A 18 -33.95 21.45 27.14
N PRO A 19 -33.47 20.41 26.43
CA PRO A 19 -32.88 20.57 25.10
C PRO A 19 -33.85 21.17 24.06
N THR A 20 -35.08 20.65 23.97
CA THR A 20 -36.08 21.17 23.03
C THR A 20 -36.47 22.61 23.35
N TYR A 21 -36.63 22.95 24.63
CA TYR A 21 -36.93 24.32 25.05
C TYR A 21 -35.80 25.30 24.70
N LEU A 22 -34.55 24.88 24.89
CA LEU A 22 -33.37 25.67 24.53
C LEU A 22 -33.30 25.91 23.00
N ALA A 23 -33.53 24.87 22.21
CA ALA A 23 -33.55 24.95 20.74
C ALA A 23 -34.66 25.90 20.24
N LEU A 24 -35.86 25.83 20.82
CA LEU A 24 -36.98 26.69 20.45
C LEU A 24 -36.76 28.16 20.83
N LYS A 25 -36.04 28.44 21.92
CA LYS A 25 -35.70 29.80 22.34
C LYS A 25 -34.61 30.42 21.45
N ASN A 26 -33.66 29.62 20.99
CA ASN A 26 -32.47 30.07 20.25
C ASN A 26 -32.52 29.67 18.76
N LYS A 27 -33.63 29.99 18.08
CA LYS A 27 -33.89 29.55 16.69
C LYS A 27 -32.78 29.92 15.71
N ILE A 28 -32.27 31.16 15.79
CA ILE A 28 -31.19 31.65 14.91
C ILE A 28 -29.92 30.82 15.11
N THR A 29 -29.57 30.51 16.36
CA THR A 29 -28.42 29.67 16.68
C THR A 29 -28.55 28.27 16.08
N VAL A 30 -29.74 27.66 16.16
CA VAL A 30 -29.99 26.34 15.56
C VAL A 30 -29.80 26.39 14.05
N PHE A 31 -30.36 27.39 13.36
CA PHE A 31 -30.17 27.55 11.91
C PHE A 31 -28.70 27.74 11.53
N ILE A 32 -27.94 28.54 12.28
CA ILE A 32 -26.50 28.73 12.05
C ILE A 32 -25.75 27.40 12.21
N ILE A 33 -26.02 26.65 13.28
CA ILE A 33 -25.37 25.35 13.51
C ILE A 33 -25.70 24.37 12.39
N THR A 34 -26.96 24.27 11.97
CA THR A 34 -27.37 23.41 10.86
C THR A 34 -26.67 23.80 9.55
N PHE A 35 -26.56 25.10 9.26
CA PHE A 35 -25.83 25.59 8.10
C PHE A 35 -24.35 25.22 8.16
N LEU A 36 -23.70 25.40 9.33
CA LEU A 36 -22.31 24.99 9.53
C LEU A 36 -22.12 23.49 9.34
N ILE A 37 -23.01 22.66 9.88
CA ILE A 37 -22.97 21.19 9.69
C ILE A 37 -23.08 20.84 8.21
N ALA A 38 -23.99 21.48 7.47
CA ALA A 38 -24.11 21.24 6.03
C ALA A 38 -22.83 21.65 5.28
N ALA A 39 -22.31 22.85 5.54
CA ALA A 39 -21.11 23.36 4.88
C ALA A 39 -19.87 22.50 5.19
N PHE A 40 -19.62 22.20 6.47
CA PHE A 40 -18.50 21.35 6.88
C PHE A 40 -18.66 19.90 6.44
N GLY A 41 -19.88 19.35 6.44
CA GLY A 41 -20.09 17.98 6.00
C GLY A 41 -19.94 17.81 4.49
N ILE A 42 -20.35 18.79 3.69
CA ILE A 42 -20.05 18.83 2.25
C ILE A 42 -18.54 18.91 2.04
N TYR A 43 -17.85 19.79 2.77
CA TYR A 43 -16.39 19.91 2.69
C TYR A 43 -15.68 18.60 3.08
N SER A 44 -16.09 17.96 4.18
CA SER A 44 -15.55 16.67 4.63
C SER A 44 -15.80 15.58 3.60
N TYR A 45 -17.00 15.50 3.02
CA TYR A 45 -17.32 14.53 1.98
C TYR A 45 -16.36 14.61 0.77
N PHE A 46 -16.04 15.82 0.30
CA PHE A 46 -15.11 15.99 -0.81
C PHE A 46 -13.64 15.74 -0.45
N GLN A 47 -13.26 15.91 0.81
CA GLN A 47 -11.88 15.70 1.27
C GLN A 47 -11.59 14.25 1.69
N MET A 48 -12.61 13.45 1.98
CA MET A 48 -12.40 12.07 2.42
C MET A 48 -11.75 11.22 1.30
N PRO A 49 -10.63 10.52 1.58
CA PRO A 49 -10.04 9.60 0.62
C PRO A 49 -11.01 8.48 0.24
N ARG A 50 -11.01 8.07 -1.02
CA ARG A 50 -11.88 7.02 -1.56
C ARG A 50 -11.14 5.70 -1.64
N GLU A 51 -11.74 4.66 -1.10
CA GLU A 51 -11.19 3.30 -1.02
C GLU A 51 -12.27 2.25 -1.28
N VAL A 52 -11.89 1.05 -1.72
CA VAL A 52 -12.86 -0.06 -1.88
C VAL A 52 -13.31 -0.61 -0.52
N MET A 53 -12.35 -0.82 0.37
CA MET A 53 -12.50 -1.47 1.66
C MET A 53 -11.81 -0.62 2.73
N PRO A 54 -12.21 -0.72 4.02
CA PRO A 54 -11.46 -0.07 5.07
C PRO A 54 -10.06 -0.65 5.16
N GLU A 55 -9.09 0.21 5.45
CA GLU A 55 -7.73 -0.22 5.72
C GLU A 55 -7.68 -0.88 7.10
N ILE A 56 -7.55 -2.22 7.12
CA ILE A 56 -7.43 -2.99 8.36
C ILE A 56 -5.98 -3.34 8.55
N VAL A 57 -5.34 -2.68 9.52
CA VAL A 57 -3.95 -2.94 9.89
C VAL A 57 -3.91 -4.13 10.85
N ILE A 58 -3.77 -5.35 10.31
CA ILE A 58 -3.57 -6.56 11.09
C ILE A 58 -2.05 -6.83 11.15
N PRO A 59 -1.42 -6.85 12.34
CA PRO A 59 0.01 -7.13 12.44
C PRO A 59 0.26 -8.62 12.19
N ASN A 60 0.50 -8.96 10.93
CA ASN A 60 0.93 -10.27 10.50
C ASN A 60 2.43 -10.22 10.21
N ILE A 61 3.20 -11.07 10.88
CA ILE A 61 4.63 -11.18 10.65
C ILE A 61 4.91 -12.54 10.00
N ILE A 62 5.65 -12.53 8.90
CA ILE A 62 6.07 -13.72 8.18
C ILE A 62 7.55 -13.97 8.52
N VAL A 63 7.83 -15.21 8.90
CA VAL A 63 9.18 -15.75 9.00
C VAL A 63 9.36 -16.73 7.85
N HIS A 64 10.35 -16.43 7.02
CA HIS A 64 10.69 -17.20 5.83
C HIS A 64 12.09 -17.78 5.98
N SER A 65 12.24 -19.08 5.80
CA SER A 65 13.52 -19.78 5.94
C SER A 65 13.72 -20.75 4.78
N ILE A 66 14.88 -20.68 4.14
CA ILE A 66 15.24 -21.52 2.99
C ILE A 66 16.32 -22.50 3.45
N TYR A 67 16.14 -23.79 3.17
CA TYR A 67 17.12 -24.83 3.45
C TYR A 67 17.10 -25.90 2.33
N PRO A 68 17.75 -25.62 1.19
CA PRO A 68 17.66 -26.43 -0.02
C PRO A 68 18.16 -27.87 0.15
N GLY A 69 17.59 -28.80 -0.60
CA GLY A 69 17.96 -30.21 -0.61
C GLY A 69 17.24 -31.06 0.44
N ASN A 70 16.26 -30.50 1.16
CA ASN A 70 15.59 -31.16 2.28
C ASN A 70 14.11 -31.45 1.99
N SER A 71 13.64 -32.59 2.48
CA SER A 71 12.24 -32.99 2.34
C SER A 71 11.33 -32.14 3.26
N PRO A 72 10.01 -32.01 2.97
CA PRO A 72 9.10 -31.23 3.81
C PRO A 72 9.11 -31.65 5.30
N ILE A 73 9.29 -32.94 5.58
CA ILE A 73 9.35 -33.47 6.95
C ILE A 73 10.64 -33.09 7.68
N ASP A 74 11.76 -33.02 6.95
CA ASP A 74 13.05 -32.57 7.50
C ASP A 74 13.01 -31.07 7.79
N ILE A 75 12.44 -30.29 6.86
CA ILE A 75 12.18 -28.85 7.05
C ILE A 75 11.30 -28.61 8.28
N GLU A 76 10.22 -29.38 8.45
CA GLU A 76 9.37 -29.27 9.63
C GLU A 76 10.17 -29.49 10.92
N ASN A 77 10.97 -30.55 10.98
CA ASN A 77 11.69 -30.94 12.19
C ASN A 77 12.88 -30.03 12.52
N PHE A 78 13.67 -29.64 11.52
CA PHE A 78 14.90 -28.89 11.73
C PHE A 78 14.71 -27.37 11.72
N ILE A 79 13.69 -26.86 11.03
CA ILE A 79 13.49 -25.41 10.86
C ILE A 79 12.17 -24.96 11.49
N THR A 80 11.04 -25.51 11.03
CA THR A 80 9.71 -24.98 11.38
C THR A 80 9.39 -25.17 12.86
N ARG A 81 9.62 -26.35 13.43
CA ARG A 81 9.29 -26.65 14.84
C ARG A 81 10.14 -25.86 15.84
N PRO A 82 11.48 -25.72 15.68
CA PRO A 82 12.28 -24.86 16.55
C PRO A 82 11.83 -23.40 16.52
N ILE A 83 11.56 -22.85 15.33
CA ILE A 83 11.05 -21.47 15.19
C ILE A 83 9.69 -21.33 15.86
N GLU A 84 8.74 -22.23 15.57
CA GLU A 84 7.40 -22.19 16.16
C GLU A 84 7.42 -22.28 17.70
N LYS A 85 8.33 -23.09 18.25
CA LYS A 85 8.50 -23.26 19.70
C LYS A 85 8.90 -21.95 20.38
N GLU A 86 9.85 -21.20 19.82
CA GLU A 86 10.25 -19.89 20.35
C GLU A 86 9.16 -18.83 20.18
N LEU A 87 8.38 -18.89 19.09
CA LEU A 87 7.30 -17.94 18.79
C LEU A 87 6.06 -18.15 19.68
N LYS A 88 5.75 -19.39 20.10
CA LYS A 88 4.60 -19.70 20.97
C LYS A 88 4.61 -18.97 22.31
N GLY A 89 5.80 -18.58 22.80
CA GLY A 89 5.96 -17.85 24.06
C GLY A 89 5.73 -16.34 23.98
N MET A 90 5.40 -15.80 22.80
CA MET A 90 5.21 -14.36 22.61
C MET A 90 3.87 -13.87 23.14
N LYS A 91 3.89 -12.69 23.77
CA LYS A 91 2.67 -12.02 24.24
C LYS A 91 1.98 -11.33 23.07
N GLY A 92 0.64 -11.35 23.06
CA GLY A 92 -0.14 -10.65 22.04
C GLY A 92 -0.28 -11.39 20.72
N VAL A 93 0.26 -12.61 20.60
CA VAL A 93 -0.02 -13.51 19.46
C VAL A 93 -1.44 -14.05 19.57
N LYS A 94 -2.17 -13.96 18.47
CA LYS A 94 -3.52 -14.52 18.31
C LYS A 94 -3.46 -15.93 17.70
N LYS A 95 -2.66 -16.10 16.65
CA LYS A 95 -2.51 -17.37 15.95
C LYS A 95 -1.11 -17.49 15.33
N ILE A 96 -0.54 -18.68 15.37
CA ILE A 96 0.64 -19.04 14.59
C ILE A 96 0.20 -20.11 13.60
N SER A 97 0.51 -19.91 12.32
CA SER A 97 0.28 -20.89 11.26
C SER A 97 1.61 -21.17 10.58
N SER A 98 1.96 -22.44 10.41
CA SER A 98 3.21 -22.86 9.79
C SER A 98 2.91 -23.78 8.61
N ALA A 99 3.74 -23.69 7.57
CA ALA A 99 3.71 -24.56 6.42
C ALA A 99 5.15 -24.88 6.00
N SER A 100 5.44 -26.18 5.88
CA SER A 100 6.73 -26.70 5.44
C SER A 100 6.55 -27.31 4.07
N TYR A 101 7.28 -26.79 3.09
CA TYR A 101 7.37 -27.36 1.75
C TYR A 101 8.78 -27.89 1.55
N GLN A 102 9.02 -28.51 0.40
CA GLN A 102 10.38 -28.88 0.02
C GLN A 102 11.24 -27.60 -0.02
N ASP A 103 12.42 -27.65 0.60
CA ASP A 103 13.41 -26.57 0.65
C ASP A 103 13.02 -25.30 1.45
N ILE A 104 11.76 -25.13 1.90
CA ILE A 104 11.27 -23.86 2.45
C ILE A 104 10.30 -24.04 3.62
N SER A 105 10.51 -23.25 4.67
CA SER A 105 9.61 -23.10 5.82
C SER A 105 9.01 -21.70 5.85
N ILE A 106 7.67 -21.64 5.97
CA ILE A 106 6.92 -20.40 6.11
C ILE A 106 6.16 -20.44 7.43
N VAL A 107 6.43 -19.48 8.32
CA VAL A 107 5.68 -19.31 9.58
C VAL A 107 5.04 -17.94 9.60
N ILE A 108 3.73 -17.90 9.78
CA ILE A 108 2.92 -16.68 9.84
C ILE A 108 2.44 -16.50 11.28
N VAL A 109 2.83 -15.38 11.88
CA VAL A 109 2.44 -14.97 13.23
C VAL A 109 1.40 -13.85 13.12
N GLU A 110 0.15 -14.16 13.45
CA GLU A 110 -0.94 -13.20 13.54
C GLU A 110 -0.99 -12.65 14.98
N PHE A 111 -0.74 -11.35 15.14
CA PHE A 111 -0.89 -10.67 16.42
C PHE A 111 -2.31 -10.09 16.59
N ASN A 112 -2.66 -9.79 17.84
CA ASN A 112 -3.87 -9.03 18.14
C ASN A 112 -3.76 -7.58 17.62
N THR A 113 -4.88 -6.99 17.21
CA THR A 113 -4.94 -5.64 16.60
C THR A 113 -4.49 -4.49 17.49
N ASN A 114 -4.28 -4.74 18.78
CA ASN A 114 -3.75 -3.76 19.73
C ASN A 114 -2.22 -3.70 19.76
N VAL A 115 -1.52 -4.63 19.10
CA VAL A 115 -0.06 -4.66 19.02
C VAL A 115 0.40 -3.82 17.84
N LYS A 116 1.42 -2.97 18.04
CA LYS A 116 2.00 -2.18 16.94
C LYS A 116 2.86 -3.08 16.05
N ILE A 117 2.74 -2.96 14.71
CA ILE A 117 3.52 -3.75 13.74
C ILE A 117 5.03 -3.73 14.03
N LYS A 118 5.61 -2.54 14.23
CA LYS A 118 7.05 -2.42 14.54
C LYS A 118 7.48 -3.20 15.78
N GLN A 119 6.62 -3.25 16.80
CA GLN A 119 6.88 -4.02 18.00
C GLN A 119 6.73 -5.52 17.72
N ALA A 120 5.65 -5.93 17.04
CA ALA A 120 5.45 -7.33 16.63
C ALA A 120 6.61 -7.86 15.78
N LEU A 121 7.10 -7.05 14.84
CA LEU A 121 8.24 -7.38 13.98
C LEU A 121 9.52 -7.56 14.80
N GLN A 122 9.83 -6.62 15.70
CA GLN A 122 11.01 -6.70 16.56
C GLN A 122 10.92 -7.89 17.52
N ASP A 123 9.79 -8.06 18.19
CA ASP A 123 9.57 -9.17 19.13
C ASP A 123 9.70 -10.53 18.41
N THR A 124 9.21 -10.63 17.17
CA THR A 124 9.35 -11.83 16.34
C THR A 124 10.81 -12.06 15.95
N LYS A 125 11.53 -11.02 15.50
CA LYS A 125 12.97 -11.10 15.20
C LYS A 125 13.77 -11.60 16.39
N ASP A 126 13.55 -11.03 17.57
CA ASP A 126 14.24 -11.42 18.79
C ASP A 126 13.99 -12.89 19.18
N ARG A 127 12.83 -13.46 18.82
CA ARG A 127 12.52 -14.89 19.05
C ARG A 127 13.13 -15.79 18.00
N VAL A 128 13.11 -15.37 16.74
CA VAL A 128 13.75 -16.10 15.65
C VAL A 128 15.26 -16.15 15.87
N ASP A 129 15.87 -15.04 16.31
CA ASP A 129 17.29 -15.00 16.67
C ASP A 129 17.66 -15.92 17.84
N LYS A 130 16.75 -16.14 18.80
CA LYS A 130 16.94 -17.16 19.86
C LYS A 130 16.86 -18.58 19.31
N ALA A 131 15.95 -18.81 18.36
CA ALA A 131 15.79 -20.10 17.72
C ALA A 131 17.01 -20.50 16.89
N LYS A 132 17.84 -19.55 16.43
CA LYS A 132 19.05 -19.83 15.63
C LYS A 132 19.99 -20.85 16.27
N SER A 133 20.05 -20.91 17.61
CA SER A 133 20.88 -21.92 18.29
C SER A 133 20.34 -23.36 18.20
N GLU A 134 19.07 -23.53 17.83
CA GLU A 134 18.43 -24.83 17.59
C GLU A 134 18.31 -25.15 16.08
N LEU A 135 18.71 -24.22 15.19
CA LEU A 135 18.71 -24.42 13.74
C LEU A 135 20.01 -25.10 13.26
N PRO A 136 20.00 -25.74 12.07
CA PRO A 136 21.22 -26.28 11.47
C PRO A 136 22.28 -25.20 11.21
N ASP A 137 23.55 -25.53 11.49
CA ASP A 137 24.70 -24.62 11.30
C ASP A 137 25.08 -24.42 9.81
N ASP A 138 24.51 -25.22 8.89
CA ASP A 138 24.78 -25.22 7.45
C ASP A 138 23.73 -24.43 6.64
N LEU A 139 22.90 -23.61 7.29
CA LEU A 139 22.01 -22.67 6.61
C LEU A 139 22.82 -21.62 5.81
N GLU A 140 22.60 -21.57 4.50
CA GLU A 140 23.23 -20.55 3.65
C GLU A 140 22.76 -19.12 3.98
N VAL A 141 21.50 -18.99 4.43
CA VAL A 141 20.85 -17.72 4.73
C VAL A 141 20.03 -17.85 6.02
N ASP A 142 20.21 -16.89 6.92
CA ASP A 142 19.40 -16.78 8.14
C ASP A 142 17.90 -16.61 7.83
N PRO A 143 17.00 -17.08 8.71
CA PRO A 143 15.58 -16.80 8.61
C PRO A 143 15.27 -15.31 8.47
N VAL A 144 14.51 -14.95 7.43
CA VAL A 144 14.09 -13.58 7.16
C VAL A 144 12.75 -13.32 7.82
N VAL A 145 12.67 -12.25 8.61
CA VAL A 145 11.45 -11.82 9.28
C VAL A 145 10.98 -10.50 8.69
N MET A 146 9.77 -10.49 8.15
CA MET A 146 9.14 -9.34 7.50
C MET A 146 7.67 -9.24 7.90
N ASP A 147 7.12 -8.02 7.94
CA ASP A 147 5.69 -7.82 8.09
C ASP A 147 4.95 -8.02 6.76
N LEU A 148 3.68 -8.41 6.87
CA LEU A 148 2.76 -8.49 5.74
C LEU A 148 1.82 -7.28 5.81
N ASP A 149 2.12 -6.27 4.99
CA ASP A 149 1.29 -5.08 4.87
C ASP A 149 0.38 -5.18 3.64
N PHE A 150 -0.95 -5.16 3.85
CA PHE A 150 -1.90 -5.18 2.75
C PHE A 150 -1.91 -3.89 1.93
N SER A 151 -1.40 -2.79 2.49
CA SER A 151 -1.22 -1.54 1.74
C SER A 151 -0.08 -1.62 0.72
N GLU A 152 0.82 -2.60 0.86
CA GLU A 152 1.90 -2.84 -0.10
C GLU A 152 1.44 -3.58 -1.38
N PHE A 153 0.18 -4.02 -1.44
CA PHE A 153 -0.34 -4.63 -2.66
C PHE A 153 -0.48 -3.60 -3.79
N PRO A 154 0.00 -3.92 -5.01
CA PRO A 154 -0.10 -3.01 -6.14
C PRO A 154 -1.56 -2.68 -6.49
N ILE A 155 -1.84 -1.39 -6.70
CA ILE A 155 -3.16 -0.88 -7.09
C ILE A 155 -3.34 -0.83 -8.61
N MET A 156 -2.25 -0.88 -9.37
CA MET A 156 -2.25 -0.90 -10.83
C MET A 156 -0.91 -1.40 -11.36
N ASN A 157 -0.93 -1.95 -12.58
CA ASN A 157 0.27 -2.38 -13.29
C ASN A 157 0.40 -1.59 -14.60
N ILE A 158 1.58 -1.06 -14.88
CA ILE A 158 1.93 -0.35 -16.11
C ILE A 158 2.83 -1.25 -16.95
N ASN A 159 2.34 -1.73 -18.09
CA ASN A 159 3.09 -2.62 -18.97
C ASN A 159 3.65 -1.83 -20.15
N LEU A 160 4.96 -1.96 -20.36
CA LEU A 160 5.69 -1.34 -21.46
C LEU A 160 6.04 -2.40 -22.49
N SER A 161 5.68 -2.13 -23.74
CA SER A 161 5.98 -3.00 -24.88
C SER A 161 6.25 -2.18 -26.14
N GLY A 162 6.87 -2.78 -27.15
CA GLY A 162 7.16 -2.11 -28.41
C GLY A 162 8.34 -2.74 -29.14
N ASN A 163 8.72 -2.17 -30.28
CA ASN A 163 9.88 -2.62 -31.05
C ASN A 163 11.19 -2.02 -30.50
N TYR A 164 11.46 -2.28 -29.23
CA TYR A 164 12.65 -1.80 -28.51
C TYR A 164 13.37 -2.98 -27.86
N SER A 165 14.68 -2.84 -27.67
CA SER A 165 15.46 -3.81 -26.89
C SER A 165 15.02 -3.81 -25.43
N MET A 166 15.21 -4.93 -24.72
CA MET A 166 14.88 -5.04 -23.30
C MET A 166 15.60 -3.98 -22.46
N LYS A 167 16.83 -3.64 -22.84
CA LYS A 167 17.61 -2.55 -22.22
C LYS A 167 16.91 -1.20 -22.35
N GLN A 168 16.41 -0.87 -23.54
CA GLN A 168 15.68 0.39 -23.74
C GLN A 168 14.35 0.41 -22.98
N LEU A 169 13.61 -0.70 -23.00
CA LEU A 169 12.37 -0.81 -22.22
C LEU A 169 12.62 -0.63 -20.71
N LYS A 170 13.74 -1.15 -20.20
CA LYS A 170 14.19 -0.92 -18.83
C LYS A 170 14.48 0.55 -18.57
N GLU A 171 15.24 1.23 -19.43
CA GLU A 171 15.52 2.67 -19.29
C GLU A 171 14.22 3.51 -19.25
N TYR A 172 13.22 3.17 -20.07
CA TYR A 172 11.91 3.82 -20.02
C TYR A 172 11.10 3.47 -18.77
N ALA A 173 11.23 2.24 -18.27
CA ALA A 173 10.63 1.82 -17.01
C ALA A 173 11.25 2.57 -15.83
N GLU A 174 12.56 2.73 -15.76
CA GLU A 174 13.27 3.47 -14.71
C GLU A 174 12.86 4.96 -14.72
N LEU A 175 12.72 5.57 -15.90
CA LEU A 175 12.18 6.93 -16.01
C LEU A 175 10.75 7.04 -15.45
N LEU A 176 9.88 6.08 -15.79
CA LEU A 176 8.51 6.07 -15.28
C LEU A 176 8.46 5.79 -13.78
N GLN A 177 9.32 4.91 -13.28
CA GLN A 177 9.47 4.63 -11.86
C GLN A 177 9.78 5.91 -11.08
N GLU A 178 10.79 6.68 -11.51
CA GLU A 178 11.16 7.95 -10.87
C GLU A 178 9.99 8.96 -10.86
N GLU A 179 9.29 9.11 -11.99
CA GLU A 179 8.15 10.00 -12.10
C GLU A 179 6.96 9.56 -11.23
N PHE A 180 6.73 8.25 -11.07
CA PHE A 180 5.65 7.72 -10.24
C PHE A 180 5.97 7.77 -8.75
N GLU A 181 7.19 7.43 -8.34
CA GLU A 181 7.64 7.52 -6.94
C GLU A 181 7.69 8.97 -6.45
N GLY A 182 7.82 9.94 -7.37
CA GLY A 182 7.67 11.37 -7.07
C GLY A 182 6.24 11.82 -6.73
N LEU A 183 5.21 11.00 -6.99
CA LEU A 183 3.82 11.33 -6.67
C LEU A 183 3.54 11.20 -5.17
N GLN A 184 2.71 12.10 -4.63
CA GLN A 184 2.37 12.07 -3.21
C GLN A 184 1.73 10.74 -2.82
N GLU A 185 0.86 10.19 -3.67
CA GLU A 185 0.05 9.01 -3.36
C GLU A 185 0.82 7.68 -3.46
N ILE A 186 2.01 7.65 -4.05
CA ILE A 186 2.71 6.41 -4.44
C ILE A 186 3.87 6.13 -3.48
N SER A 187 3.98 4.88 -3.03
CA SER A 187 5.07 4.42 -2.16
C SER A 187 6.21 3.78 -2.95
N GLU A 188 5.87 2.96 -3.95
CA GLU A 188 6.83 2.18 -4.73
C GLU A 188 6.29 1.94 -6.14
N ALA A 189 7.18 1.94 -7.14
CA ALA A 189 6.88 1.51 -8.50
C ALA A 189 7.87 0.41 -8.92
N LYS A 190 7.55 -0.84 -8.55
CA LYS A 190 8.46 -1.98 -8.72
C LYS A 190 8.51 -2.49 -10.16
N ILE A 191 9.69 -2.49 -10.76
CA ILE A 191 9.92 -3.02 -12.12
C ILE A 191 10.05 -4.55 -12.08
N SER A 192 9.49 -5.23 -13.07
CA SER A 192 9.56 -6.69 -13.25
C SER A 192 9.60 -7.09 -14.73
N GLY A 193 10.10 -8.30 -15.01
CA GLY A 193 10.23 -8.81 -16.39
C GLY A 193 11.43 -8.25 -17.16
N ILE A 194 12.45 -7.75 -16.45
CA ILE A 194 13.72 -7.29 -17.03
C ILE A 194 14.84 -8.30 -16.78
N GLU A 195 15.81 -8.29 -17.68
CA GLU A 195 17.08 -9.00 -17.50
C GLU A 195 18.07 -8.07 -16.81
N GLU A 196 18.53 -8.45 -15.62
CA GLU A 196 19.56 -7.70 -14.89
C GLU A 196 20.92 -8.00 -15.53
N ARG A 197 21.61 -6.96 -16.02
CA ARG A 197 22.97 -7.10 -16.56
C ARG A 197 23.90 -7.61 -15.47
N GLU A 198 24.62 -8.69 -15.76
CA GLU A 198 25.58 -9.33 -14.86
C GLU A 198 26.86 -9.62 -15.64
N ILE A 199 28.01 -9.24 -15.07
CA ILE A 199 29.29 -9.61 -15.66
C ILE A 199 29.68 -10.97 -15.10
N GLN A 200 29.72 -11.97 -15.99
CA GLN A 200 30.02 -13.34 -15.63
C GLN A 200 31.49 -13.64 -15.89
N ILE A 201 32.16 -14.20 -14.89
CA ILE A 201 33.56 -14.62 -14.98
C ILE A 201 33.59 -16.13 -14.98
N ASN A 202 33.59 -16.70 -16.18
CA ASN A 202 33.51 -18.14 -16.42
C ASN A 202 34.91 -18.74 -16.33
N VAL A 203 35.27 -19.16 -15.11
CA VAL A 203 36.61 -19.66 -14.80
C VAL A 203 36.79 -21.10 -15.31
N ASN A 204 37.95 -21.40 -15.91
CA ASN A 204 38.31 -22.75 -16.31
C ASN A 204 39.16 -23.43 -15.20
N PRO A 205 38.64 -24.48 -14.52
CA PRO A 205 39.34 -25.11 -13.41
C PRO A 205 40.70 -25.71 -13.78
N TYR A 206 40.86 -26.23 -15.01
CA TYR A 206 42.12 -26.80 -15.47
C TYR A 206 43.19 -25.74 -15.70
N LYS A 207 42.79 -24.55 -16.17
CA LYS A 207 43.72 -23.43 -16.36
C LYS A 207 44.16 -22.84 -15.04
N LEU A 208 43.27 -22.76 -14.06
CA LEU A 208 43.58 -22.35 -12.68
C LEU A 208 44.66 -23.24 -12.07
N ASP A 209 44.47 -24.56 -12.14
CA ASP A 209 45.38 -25.56 -11.59
C ASP A 209 46.77 -25.46 -12.23
N ALA A 210 46.83 -25.25 -13.56
CA ALA A 210 48.08 -25.10 -14.29
C ALA A 210 48.92 -23.88 -13.88
N VAL A 211 48.31 -22.86 -13.27
CA VAL A 211 48.99 -21.61 -12.87
C VAL A 211 48.99 -21.36 -11.36
N ASP A 212 48.56 -22.35 -10.56
CA ASP A 212 48.49 -22.27 -9.10
C ASP A 212 47.73 -21.02 -8.61
N VAL A 213 46.52 -20.84 -9.16
CA VAL A 213 45.59 -19.75 -8.79
C VAL A 213 44.27 -20.37 -8.36
N THR A 214 43.67 -19.82 -7.30
CA THR A 214 42.37 -20.27 -6.78
C THR A 214 41.24 -19.31 -7.16
N PHE A 215 39.99 -19.75 -7.00
CA PHE A 215 38.82 -18.86 -7.12
C PHE A 215 38.89 -17.68 -6.14
N GLN A 216 39.41 -17.91 -4.92
CA GLN A 216 39.57 -16.88 -3.90
C GLN A 216 40.53 -15.77 -4.36
N ASP A 217 41.61 -16.14 -5.07
CA ASP A 217 42.59 -15.20 -5.61
C ASP A 217 41.96 -14.30 -6.68
N ILE A 218 41.13 -14.87 -7.57
CA ILE A 218 40.38 -14.08 -8.56
C ILE A 218 39.44 -13.11 -7.86
N ALA A 219 38.64 -13.61 -6.91
CA ALA A 219 37.69 -12.78 -6.17
C ALA A 219 38.41 -11.63 -5.43
N MET A 220 39.55 -11.90 -4.81
CA MET A 220 40.36 -10.89 -4.14
C MET A 220 40.95 -9.87 -5.12
N ALA A 221 41.47 -10.31 -6.27
CA ALA A 221 42.05 -9.43 -7.29
C ALA A 221 41.02 -8.41 -7.81
N ILE A 222 39.81 -8.88 -8.15
CA ILE A 222 38.70 -8.02 -8.59
C ILE A 222 38.34 -7.02 -7.48
N ARG A 223 38.26 -7.49 -6.25
CA ARG A 223 37.83 -6.67 -5.11
C ARG A 223 38.84 -5.58 -4.75
N LEU A 224 40.14 -5.83 -4.98
CA LEU A 224 41.21 -4.85 -4.76
C LEU A 224 41.31 -3.82 -5.90
N GLU A 225 41.05 -4.23 -7.14
CA GLU A 225 41.10 -3.35 -8.32
C GLU A 225 39.79 -2.58 -8.57
N ASN A 226 38.69 -2.95 -7.88
CA ASN A 226 37.40 -2.23 -7.91
C ASN A 226 37.18 -1.36 -6.66
N LEU A 227 38.24 -0.74 -6.12
CA LEU A 227 38.20 0.04 -4.88
C LEU A 227 38.64 1.48 -5.12
N THR A 228 37.71 2.43 -4.98
CA THR A 228 38.03 3.86 -5.01
C THR A 228 38.56 4.33 -3.63
N ILE A 229 39.79 4.85 -3.59
CA ILE A 229 40.45 5.31 -2.35
C ILE A 229 40.82 6.79 -2.39
N GLY A 230 40.72 7.46 -1.25
CA GLY A 230 41.21 8.83 -1.06
C GLY A 230 42.73 8.86 -0.95
N GLY A 231 43.39 9.64 -1.79
CA GLY A 231 44.84 9.88 -1.76
C GLY A 231 45.27 10.97 -0.78
N GLY A 232 44.33 11.51 0.01
CA GLY A 232 44.55 12.61 0.95
C GLY A 232 44.23 13.98 0.37
N GLU A 233 44.58 15.02 1.13
CA GLU A 233 44.39 16.41 0.74
C GLU A 233 45.74 17.11 0.68
N PHE A 234 45.93 17.99 -0.30
CA PHE A 234 47.06 18.90 -0.34
C PHE A 234 46.59 20.31 -0.67
N THR A 235 47.29 21.31 -0.14
CA THR A 235 47.01 22.72 -0.44
C THR A 235 48.00 23.21 -1.47
N ALA A 236 47.50 23.75 -2.58
CA ALA A 236 48.28 24.45 -3.58
C ALA A 236 47.55 25.74 -3.96
N ASP A 237 48.29 26.85 -4.07
CA ASP A 237 47.75 28.17 -4.42
C ASP A 237 46.57 28.60 -3.53
N GLU A 238 46.74 28.48 -2.20
CA GLU A 238 45.71 28.74 -1.18
C GLU A 238 44.42 27.91 -1.31
N THR A 239 44.38 26.96 -2.25
CA THR A 239 43.24 26.10 -2.52
C THR A 239 43.54 24.69 -2.01
N ARG A 240 42.69 24.19 -1.13
CA ARG A 240 42.75 22.81 -0.68
C ARG A 240 42.18 21.90 -1.76
N ARG A 241 42.97 20.93 -2.22
CA ARG A 241 42.60 19.96 -3.24
C ARG A 241 42.62 18.56 -2.64
N THR A 242 41.57 17.79 -2.91
CA THR A 242 41.47 16.38 -2.50
C THR A 242 41.93 15.51 -3.67
N ILE A 243 42.83 14.57 -3.40
CA ILE A 243 43.26 13.56 -4.36
C ILE A 243 42.37 12.33 -4.17
N ARG A 244 41.81 11.80 -5.25
CA ARG A 244 41.04 10.56 -5.26
C ARG A 244 41.55 9.66 -6.38
N VAL A 245 41.85 8.41 -6.03
CA VAL A 245 42.15 7.36 -7.01
C VAL A 245 40.84 6.62 -7.27
N VAL A 246 40.32 6.76 -8.48
CA VAL A 246 39.09 6.08 -8.91
C VAL A 246 39.49 4.83 -9.68
N ALA A 247 39.18 3.68 -9.11
CA ALA A 247 39.47 2.36 -9.68
C ALA A 247 38.15 1.61 -9.85
N ASP A 248 37.31 2.10 -10.76
CA ASP A 248 36.04 1.46 -11.11
C ASP A 248 36.16 0.86 -12.52
N TYR A 249 35.72 -0.39 -12.70
CA TYR A 249 35.69 -1.01 -14.02
C TYR A 249 34.66 -0.35 -14.94
N LYS A 250 35.08 0.06 -16.13
CA LYS A 250 34.22 0.70 -17.15
C LYS A 250 33.74 -0.27 -18.22
N ASN A 251 34.48 -1.33 -18.47
CA ASN A 251 34.16 -2.33 -19.47
C ASN A 251 34.71 -3.70 -19.08
N VAL A 252 34.23 -4.72 -19.80
CA VAL A 252 34.59 -6.13 -19.58
C VAL A 252 36.08 -6.38 -19.83
N ASP A 253 36.68 -5.66 -20.78
CA ASP A 253 38.11 -5.79 -21.08
C ASP A 253 39.00 -5.41 -19.90
N GLN A 254 38.63 -4.39 -19.13
CA GLN A 254 39.39 -4.00 -17.93
C GLN A 254 39.33 -5.10 -16.86
N ILE A 255 38.18 -5.75 -16.70
CA ILE A 255 38.03 -6.90 -15.80
C ILE A 255 38.92 -8.05 -16.30
N ALA A 256 38.85 -8.37 -17.59
CA ALA A 256 39.68 -9.42 -18.20
C ALA A 256 41.20 -9.16 -18.07
N ASN A 257 41.62 -7.90 -18.07
CA ASN A 257 43.02 -7.47 -17.89
C ASN A 257 43.43 -7.25 -16.43
N THR A 258 42.62 -7.68 -15.47
CA THR A 258 42.98 -7.63 -14.05
C THR A 258 44.04 -8.67 -13.73
N ILE A 259 45.08 -8.25 -13.00
CA ILE A 259 46.18 -9.12 -12.60
C ILE A 259 45.78 -9.88 -11.35
N ILE A 260 45.82 -11.22 -11.40
CA ILE A 260 45.48 -12.08 -10.26
C ILE A 260 46.71 -12.32 -9.39
N LYS A 261 47.82 -12.74 -10.01
CA LYS A 261 49.07 -13.12 -9.34
C LYS A 261 50.26 -12.80 -10.24
N LYS A 262 51.41 -12.52 -9.64
CA LYS A 262 52.69 -12.34 -10.35
C LYS A 262 53.65 -13.45 -9.93
N ASN A 263 54.03 -14.33 -10.85
CA ASN A 263 55.00 -15.40 -10.62
C ASN A 263 56.27 -15.13 -11.44
N ALA A 264 57.42 -14.99 -10.77
CA ALA A 264 58.74 -14.86 -11.38
C ALA A 264 58.84 -13.81 -12.52
N GLY A 265 58.10 -12.70 -12.42
CA GLY A 265 58.09 -11.61 -13.41
C GLY A 265 56.98 -11.69 -14.47
N ASN A 266 56.26 -12.81 -14.56
CA ASN A 266 55.09 -12.95 -15.43
C ASN A 266 53.81 -12.67 -14.64
N ALA A 267 52.99 -11.76 -15.15
CA ALA A 267 51.67 -11.46 -14.61
C ALA A 267 50.64 -12.41 -15.21
N ILE A 268 49.83 -13.03 -14.34
CA ILE A 268 48.69 -13.86 -14.73
C ILE A 268 47.45 -13.00 -14.67
N TYR A 269 46.73 -12.92 -15.78
CA TYR A 269 45.52 -12.11 -15.93
C TYR A 269 44.26 -12.96 -15.82
N ILE A 270 43.11 -12.33 -15.53
CA ILE A 270 41.81 -13.02 -15.54
C ILE A 270 41.54 -13.68 -16.89
N ARG A 271 41.82 -12.99 -18.01
CA ARG A 271 41.69 -13.55 -19.37
C ARG A 271 42.48 -14.82 -19.63
N ASP A 272 43.55 -15.07 -18.86
CA ASP A 272 44.40 -16.24 -19.07
C ASP A 272 43.70 -17.50 -18.51
N VAL A 273 42.86 -17.35 -17.48
CA VAL A 273 42.23 -18.46 -16.73
C VAL A 273 40.70 -18.47 -16.78
N ALA A 274 40.06 -17.39 -17.23
CA ALA A 274 38.62 -17.24 -17.28
C ALA A 274 38.17 -16.45 -18.52
N GLU A 275 36.95 -16.74 -18.97
CA GLU A 275 36.24 -15.94 -19.98
C GLU A 275 35.34 -14.94 -19.26
N VAL A 276 35.46 -13.65 -19.58
CA VAL A 276 34.62 -12.60 -19.00
C VAL A 276 33.54 -12.23 -20.01
N VAL A 277 32.29 -12.50 -19.67
CA VAL A 277 31.12 -12.31 -20.54
C VAL A 277 30.25 -11.18 -19.99
N ASP A 278 29.86 -10.25 -20.88
CA ASP A 278 28.80 -9.29 -20.60
C ASP A 278 27.45 -10.01 -20.80
N GLY A 279 26.87 -10.47 -19.70
CA GLY A 279 25.69 -11.31 -19.72
C GLY A 279 24.53 -10.69 -18.95
N TYR A 280 23.56 -11.56 -18.68
CA TYR A 280 22.43 -11.26 -17.83
C TYR A 280 22.34 -12.32 -16.76
N LYS A 281 21.92 -11.90 -15.57
CA LYS A 281 21.54 -12.78 -14.48
C LYS A 281 20.42 -13.69 -14.95
N GLU A 282 20.38 -14.91 -14.40
CA GLU A 282 19.29 -15.83 -14.65
C GLU A 282 17.93 -15.16 -14.34
N GLN A 283 16.98 -15.30 -15.26
CA GLN A 283 15.69 -14.61 -15.18
C GLN A 283 14.90 -15.12 -13.97
N ALA A 284 14.87 -14.32 -12.90
CA ALA A 284 14.05 -14.62 -11.73
C ALA A 284 12.55 -14.37 -11.97
N THR A 285 12.20 -13.49 -12.90
CA THR A 285 10.81 -13.12 -13.22
C THR A 285 10.59 -12.97 -14.72
N ILE A 286 9.40 -13.35 -15.18
CA ILE A 286 8.97 -13.17 -16.57
C ILE A 286 7.66 -12.39 -16.53
N ALA A 287 7.57 -11.29 -17.29
CA ALA A 287 6.33 -10.55 -17.48
C ALA A 287 5.87 -10.65 -18.94
N ARG A 288 4.59 -11.00 -19.13
CA ARG A 288 3.97 -11.10 -20.44
C ARG A 288 2.59 -10.46 -20.42
N LEU A 289 2.24 -9.82 -21.53
CA LEU A 289 0.90 -9.31 -21.80
C LEU A 289 0.46 -9.83 -23.15
N ASN A 290 -0.65 -10.58 -23.18
CA ASN A 290 -1.15 -11.25 -24.40
C ASN A 290 -0.04 -12.04 -25.13
N ASP A 291 0.69 -12.86 -24.38
CA ASP A 291 1.82 -13.68 -24.84
C ASP A 291 3.05 -12.92 -25.38
N LYS A 292 3.06 -11.58 -25.33
CA LYS A 292 4.21 -10.76 -25.69
C LYS A 292 5.05 -10.43 -24.44
N PRO A 293 6.39 -10.47 -24.51
CA PRO A 293 7.25 -10.03 -23.42
C PRO A 293 7.06 -8.52 -23.18
N VAL A 294 6.90 -8.14 -21.92
CA VAL A 294 6.73 -6.75 -21.49
C VAL A 294 7.60 -6.46 -20.29
N VAL A 295 7.95 -5.19 -20.09
CA VAL A 295 8.46 -4.71 -18.81
C VAL A 295 7.28 -4.16 -18.03
N SER A 296 7.03 -4.67 -16.83
CA SER A 296 5.89 -4.25 -16.01
C SER A 296 6.35 -3.45 -14.82
N LEU A 297 5.67 -2.35 -14.52
CA LEU A 297 5.77 -1.63 -13.25
C LEU A 297 4.53 -1.92 -12.41
N SER A 298 4.74 -2.54 -11.26
CA SER A 298 3.70 -2.74 -10.25
C SER A 298 3.69 -1.53 -9.33
N ILE A 299 2.59 -0.77 -9.32
CA ILE A 299 2.49 0.49 -8.59
C ILE A 299 1.77 0.28 -7.27
N THR A 300 2.45 0.62 -6.18
CA THR A 300 1.93 0.50 -4.82
C THR A 300 1.59 1.89 -4.28
N LYS A 301 0.42 2.00 -3.66
CA LYS A 301 -0.09 3.24 -3.07
C LYS A 301 0.37 3.36 -1.62
N LYS A 302 0.62 4.58 -1.16
CA LYS A 302 0.78 4.84 0.28
C LYS A 302 -0.52 4.55 1.05
N SER A 303 -0.36 4.01 2.25
CA SER A 303 -1.43 3.85 3.24
C SER A 303 -2.20 5.17 3.45
N GLY A 304 -3.53 5.10 3.55
CA GLY A 304 -4.41 6.27 3.74
C GLY A 304 -4.61 7.21 2.54
N GLU A 305 -3.81 7.11 1.48
CA GLU A 305 -3.94 7.97 0.29
C GLU A 305 -5.09 7.55 -0.63
N ASN A 306 -5.56 8.44 -1.51
CA ASN A 306 -6.73 8.19 -2.35
C ASN A 306 -6.38 7.43 -3.65
N VAL A 307 -6.99 6.27 -3.86
CA VAL A 307 -6.78 5.42 -5.07
C VAL A 307 -7.17 6.13 -6.36
N LEU A 308 -8.27 6.88 -6.38
CA LEU A 308 -8.73 7.58 -7.59
C LEU A 308 -7.77 8.72 -7.98
N ASN A 309 -7.25 9.45 -6.99
CA ASN A 309 -6.24 10.48 -7.23
C ASN A 309 -4.94 9.88 -7.76
N ALA A 310 -4.47 8.79 -7.15
CA ALA A 310 -3.29 8.05 -7.60
C ALA A 310 -3.41 7.62 -9.06
N SER A 311 -4.49 6.92 -9.44
CA SER A 311 -4.71 6.46 -10.82
C SER A 311 -4.80 7.63 -11.81
N LYS A 312 -5.51 8.71 -11.44
CA LYS A 312 -5.62 9.92 -12.28
C LYS A 312 -4.25 10.56 -12.50
N ASN A 313 -3.46 10.73 -11.44
CA ASN A 313 -2.14 11.35 -11.51
C ASN A 313 -1.20 10.51 -12.38
N ILE A 314 -1.17 9.19 -12.18
CA ILE A 314 -0.36 8.26 -13.00
C ILE A 314 -0.72 8.34 -14.47
N LYS A 315 -2.02 8.23 -14.81
CA LYS A 315 -2.50 8.35 -16.20
C LYS A 315 -2.14 9.71 -16.81
N SER A 316 -2.22 10.79 -16.02
CA SER A 316 -1.85 12.14 -16.47
C SER A 316 -0.34 12.28 -16.69
N THR A 317 0.49 11.67 -15.84
CA THR A 317 1.95 11.64 -15.98
C THR A 317 2.36 10.89 -17.24
N ILE A 318 1.77 9.71 -17.50
CA ILE A 318 2.02 8.95 -18.74
C ILE A 318 1.68 9.80 -19.96
N LYS A 319 0.48 10.42 -19.97
CA LYS A 319 0.05 11.29 -21.07
C LYS A 319 0.98 12.49 -21.28
N ARG A 320 1.40 13.16 -20.19
CA ARG A 320 2.36 14.28 -20.22
C ARG A 320 3.70 13.86 -20.82
N LEU A 321 4.23 12.71 -20.41
CA LEU A 321 5.51 12.20 -20.90
C LEU A 321 5.46 11.77 -22.37
N GLN A 322 4.30 11.26 -22.83
CA GLN A 322 4.04 10.99 -24.24
C GLN A 322 3.96 12.30 -25.06
N GLU A 323 3.28 13.33 -24.56
CA GLU A 323 3.13 14.63 -25.24
C GLU A 323 4.44 15.40 -25.36
N ASN A 324 5.32 15.31 -24.35
CA ASN A 324 6.61 16.00 -24.32
C ASN A 324 7.73 15.26 -25.08
N ASN A 325 7.44 14.12 -25.71
CA ASN A 325 8.42 13.23 -26.36
C ASN A 325 9.51 12.69 -25.41
N ASN A 326 9.24 12.62 -24.11
CA ASN A 326 10.11 11.92 -23.15
C ASN A 326 10.01 10.40 -23.31
N LEU A 327 8.85 9.91 -23.76
CA LEU A 327 8.67 8.53 -24.22
C LEU A 327 8.74 8.49 -25.75
N PRO A 328 9.47 7.52 -26.34
CA PRO A 328 9.68 7.46 -27.77
C PRO A 328 8.41 7.05 -28.54
N GLN A 329 8.32 7.46 -29.80
CA GLN A 329 7.21 7.07 -30.68
C GLN A 329 7.23 5.57 -30.97
N GLY A 330 6.12 4.89 -30.64
CA GLY A 330 5.97 3.44 -30.83
C GLY A 330 6.12 2.62 -29.54
N LEU A 331 6.38 3.28 -28.39
CA LEU A 331 6.25 2.64 -27.09
C LEU A 331 4.77 2.51 -26.72
N GLU A 332 4.31 1.29 -26.55
CA GLU A 332 2.96 0.96 -26.12
C GLU A 332 2.94 0.81 -24.60
N VAL A 333 2.19 1.70 -23.94
CA VAL A 333 2.02 1.75 -22.48
C VAL A 333 0.60 1.31 -22.15
N ILE A 334 0.45 0.11 -21.58
CA ILE A 334 -0.85 -0.47 -21.25
C ILE A 334 -1.01 -0.58 -19.74
N VAL A 335 -2.06 0.06 -19.23
CA VAL A 335 -2.47 -0.07 -17.83
C VAL A 335 -3.32 -1.33 -17.66
N THR A 336 -2.99 -2.15 -16.67
CA THR A 336 -3.75 -3.35 -16.30
C THR A 336 -3.97 -3.38 -14.79
N ASN A 337 -4.92 -4.19 -14.32
CA ASN A 337 -5.24 -4.34 -12.91
C ASN A 337 -5.52 -3.01 -12.19
N ASP A 338 -6.12 -2.03 -12.89
CA ASP A 338 -6.44 -0.73 -12.31
C ASP A 338 -7.68 -0.84 -11.42
N ILE A 339 -7.47 -0.88 -10.11
CA ILE A 339 -8.55 -1.02 -9.13
C ILE A 339 -9.41 0.25 -9.04
N SER A 340 -8.96 1.40 -9.55
CA SER A 340 -9.68 2.67 -9.44
C SER A 340 -11.05 2.62 -10.13
N HIS A 341 -11.15 1.92 -11.27
CA HIS A 341 -12.43 1.74 -11.97
C HIS A 341 -13.44 1.00 -11.09
N PHE A 342 -13.00 -0.08 -10.44
CA PHE A 342 -13.84 -0.84 -9.52
C PHE A 342 -14.28 0.00 -8.31
N VAL A 343 -13.36 0.80 -7.74
CA VAL A 343 -13.65 1.71 -6.62
C VAL A 343 -14.66 2.77 -7.03
N GLU A 344 -14.44 3.43 -8.18
CA GLU A 344 -15.29 4.50 -8.69
C GLU A 344 -16.71 3.97 -8.95
N ASP A 345 -16.84 2.86 -9.67
CA ASP A 345 -18.14 2.25 -9.97
C ASP A 345 -18.87 1.83 -8.69
N THR A 346 -18.16 1.21 -7.74
CA THR A 346 -18.76 0.76 -6.48
C THR A 346 -19.26 1.93 -5.64
N ILE A 347 -18.43 2.97 -5.46
CA ILE A 347 -18.81 4.16 -4.71
C ILE A 347 -19.96 4.89 -5.41
N ALA A 348 -19.90 5.10 -6.73
CA ALA A 348 -20.95 5.77 -7.48
C ALA A 348 -22.29 5.02 -7.40
N ASN A 349 -22.27 3.68 -7.50
CA ASN A 349 -23.46 2.86 -7.35
C ASN A 349 -24.08 2.97 -5.95
N LEU A 350 -23.25 3.03 -4.89
CA LEU A 350 -23.73 3.19 -3.52
C LEU A 350 -24.25 4.60 -3.24
N GLU A 351 -23.56 5.64 -3.71
CA GLU A 351 -24.01 7.04 -3.66
C GLU A 351 -25.36 7.19 -4.38
N ASN A 352 -25.50 6.63 -5.59
CA ASN A 352 -26.75 6.63 -6.34
C ASN A 352 -27.86 5.89 -5.60
N SER A 353 -27.55 4.75 -4.96
CA SER A 353 -28.53 3.99 -4.17
C SER A 353 -29.02 4.80 -2.96
N ILE A 354 -28.12 5.51 -2.27
CA ILE A 354 -28.47 6.40 -1.15
C ILE A 354 -29.37 7.53 -1.63
N ILE A 355 -29.00 8.22 -2.71
CA ILE A 355 -29.76 9.33 -3.28
C ILE A 355 -31.14 8.87 -3.72
N LEU A 356 -31.23 7.75 -4.45
CA LEU A 356 -32.49 7.19 -4.92
C LEU A 356 -33.38 6.77 -3.76
N GLY A 357 -32.81 6.12 -2.73
CA GLY A 357 -33.53 5.80 -1.49
C GLY A 357 -34.07 7.05 -0.79
N MET A 358 -33.27 8.11 -0.68
CA MET A 358 -33.68 9.38 -0.09
C MET A 358 -34.81 10.07 -0.87
N ILE A 359 -34.73 10.06 -2.21
CA ILE A 359 -35.76 10.61 -3.08
C ILE A 359 -37.07 9.84 -2.92
N LEU A 360 -37.02 8.50 -2.93
CA LEU A 360 -38.20 7.66 -2.76
C LEU A 360 -38.86 7.87 -1.40
N VAL A 361 -38.08 7.93 -0.31
CA VAL A 361 -38.59 8.24 1.03
C VAL A 361 -39.24 9.61 1.05
N THR A 362 -38.56 10.65 0.55
CA THR A 362 -39.10 12.01 0.53
C THR A 362 -40.37 12.10 -0.33
N PHE A 363 -40.43 11.36 -1.43
CA PHE A 363 -41.60 11.27 -2.30
C PHE A 363 -42.80 10.60 -1.60
N ILE A 364 -42.58 9.50 -0.88
CA ILE A 364 -43.62 8.86 -0.07
C ILE A 364 -44.14 9.84 0.98
N LEU A 365 -43.25 10.53 1.70
CA LEU A 365 -43.64 11.52 2.70
C LEU A 365 -44.42 12.68 2.09
N PHE A 366 -44.04 13.11 0.89
CA PHE A 366 -44.77 14.14 0.16
C PHE A 366 -46.22 13.73 -0.10
N LEU A 367 -46.46 12.47 -0.49
CA LEU A 367 -47.81 11.95 -0.74
C LEU A 367 -48.67 11.85 0.54
N PHE A 368 -48.09 11.43 1.66
CA PHE A 368 -48.85 11.18 2.90
C PHE A 368 -48.96 12.39 3.84
N LEU A 369 -47.92 13.21 3.96
CA LEU A 369 -47.82 14.30 4.95
C LEU A 369 -47.86 15.70 4.32
N GLY A 370 -47.83 15.79 2.99
CA GLY A 370 -47.80 17.03 2.23
C GLY A 370 -46.42 17.70 2.15
N PHE A 371 -46.29 18.69 1.26
CA PHE A 371 -45.01 19.28 0.87
C PHE A 371 -44.14 19.78 2.03
N ARG A 372 -44.72 20.55 2.96
CA ARG A 372 -43.95 21.18 4.05
C ARG A 372 -43.34 20.14 4.98
N ASN A 373 -44.14 19.16 5.41
CA ASN A 373 -43.70 18.12 6.35
C ASN A 373 -42.67 17.20 5.69
N ALA A 374 -42.90 16.81 4.43
CA ALA A 374 -41.97 16.01 3.65
C ALA A 374 -40.62 16.71 3.44
N LEU A 375 -40.61 18.03 3.20
CA LEU A 375 -39.37 18.79 3.05
C LEU A 375 -38.56 18.84 4.35
N PHE A 376 -39.22 19.03 5.51
CA PHE A 376 -38.51 19.05 6.80
C PHE A 376 -37.94 17.67 7.17
N SER A 377 -38.71 16.60 7.00
CA SER A 377 -38.21 15.23 7.21
C SER A 377 -37.13 14.85 6.20
N GLY A 378 -37.30 15.24 4.93
CA GLY A 378 -36.35 14.98 3.86
C GLY A 378 -35.01 15.67 4.08
N LEU A 379 -35.00 16.94 4.54
CA LEU A 379 -33.76 17.67 4.84
C LEU A 379 -33.01 17.14 6.07
N ALA A 380 -33.71 16.58 7.05
CA ALA A 380 -33.08 15.99 8.23
C ALA A 380 -32.13 14.84 7.89
N ILE A 381 -32.41 14.14 6.78
CA ILE A 381 -31.62 13.01 6.30
C ILE A 381 -30.22 13.45 5.82
N PRO A 382 -30.05 14.31 4.78
CA PRO A 382 -28.74 14.81 4.38
C PRO A 382 -27.96 15.48 5.51
N ILE A 383 -28.62 16.27 6.37
CA ILE A 383 -27.96 16.97 7.47
C ILE A 383 -27.31 15.97 8.44
N SER A 384 -27.99 14.85 8.69
CA SER A 384 -27.45 13.81 9.55
C SER A 384 -26.27 13.07 8.91
N MET A 385 -26.34 12.80 7.60
CA MET A 385 -25.21 12.22 6.85
C MET A 385 -24.00 13.15 6.82
N PHE A 386 -24.21 14.46 6.61
CA PHE A 386 -23.17 15.47 6.68
C PHE A 386 -22.49 15.49 8.05
N LEU A 387 -23.28 15.39 9.13
CA LEU A 387 -22.72 15.26 10.47
C LEU A 387 -21.87 13.99 10.62
N SER A 388 -22.32 12.85 10.07
CA SER A 388 -21.53 11.61 10.05
C SER A 388 -20.22 11.77 9.28
N PHE A 389 -20.23 12.42 8.12
CA PHE A 389 -19.00 12.66 7.34
C PHE A 389 -18.01 13.55 8.08
N ILE A 390 -18.47 14.57 8.82
CA ILE A 390 -17.58 15.38 9.67
C ILE A 390 -16.86 14.50 10.70
N ILE A 391 -17.59 13.64 11.40
CA ILE A 391 -17.04 12.78 12.46
C ILE A 391 -16.08 11.75 11.86
N LEU A 392 -16.46 11.12 10.74
CA LEU A 392 -15.64 10.12 10.06
C LEU A 392 -14.36 10.72 9.50
N SER A 393 -14.45 11.89 8.86
CA SER A 393 -13.30 12.63 8.34
C SER A 393 -12.32 13.01 9.45
N GLN A 394 -12.80 13.50 10.60
CA GLN A 394 -11.94 13.81 11.75
C GLN A 394 -11.29 12.57 12.37
N SER A 395 -11.91 11.40 12.21
CA SER A 395 -11.38 10.13 12.69
C SER A 395 -10.37 9.50 11.70
N GLY A 396 -10.09 10.15 10.57
CA GLY A 396 -9.20 9.64 9.53
C GLY A 396 -9.77 8.44 8.76
N VAL A 397 -11.08 8.20 8.83
CA VAL A 397 -11.73 7.08 8.14
C VAL A 397 -11.94 7.45 6.68
N THR A 398 -11.59 6.54 5.77
CA THR A 398 -11.81 6.70 4.33
C THR A 398 -13.27 6.46 3.94
N LEU A 399 -13.70 7.08 2.84
CA LEU A 399 -14.98 6.77 2.23
C LEU A 399 -14.85 5.46 1.45
N ASN A 400 -15.42 4.39 2.00
CA ASN A 400 -15.38 3.06 1.42
C ASN A 400 -16.74 2.37 1.43
N SER A 401 -16.82 1.22 0.76
CA SER A 401 -18.07 0.47 0.60
C SER A 401 -18.73 0.11 1.94
N MET A 402 -17.95 -0.28 2.96
CA MET A 402 -18.50 -0.62 4.28
C MET A 402 -19.10 0.59 5.00
N VAL A 403 -18.45 1.75 4.90
CA VAL A 403 -18.98 3.00 5.46
C VAL A 403 -20.30 3.37 4.77
N LEU A 404 -20.35 3.32 3.44
CA LEU A 404 -21.56 3.62 2.68
C LEU A 404 -22.69 2.63 2.98
N TYR A 405 -22.42 1.32 3.08
CA TYR A 405 -23.42 0.34 3.53
C TYR A 405 -23.93 0.64 4.94
N SER A 406 -23.03 1.00 5.85
CA SER A 406 -23.41 1.38 7.22
C SER A 406 -24.31 2.61 7.24
N LEU A 407 -24.04 3.60 6.37
CA LEU A 407 -24.89 4.78 6.21
C LEU A 407 -26.25 4.43 5.59
N ILE A 408 -26.31 3.52 4.63
CA ILE A 408 -27.59 3.01 4.06
C ILE A 408 -28.42 2.32 5.14
N LEU A 409 -27.81 1.48 5.99
CA LEU A 409 -28.51 0.82 7.09
C LEU A 409 -28.98 1.83 8.15
N ALA A 410 -28.13 2.80 8.50
CA ALA A 410 -28.47 3.86 9.43
C ALA A 410 -29.58 4.78 8.90
N LEU A 411 -29.62 5.01 7.58
CA LEU A 411 -30.61 5.85 6.90
C LEU A 411 -32.03 5.38 7.22
N GLY A 412 -32.32 4.08 7.14
CA GLY A 412 -33.65 3.54 7.43
C GLY A 412 -34.13 3.90 8.84
N MET A 413 -33.29 3.66 9.86
CA MET A 413 -33.62 4.01 11.24
C MET A 413 -33.76 5.52 11.48
N LEU A 414 -32.97 6.32 10.77
CA LEU A 414 -32.96 7.77 10.91
C LEU A 414 -34.24 8.40 10.35
N VAL A 415 -34.66 7.91 9.19
CA VAL A 415 -35.90 8.29 8.51
C VAL A 415 -37.09 8.02 9.41
N ASP A 416 -37.22 6.82 9.97
CA ASP A 416 -38.36 6.44 10.81
C ASP A 416 -38.55 7.39 12.01
N ASN A 417 -37.46 7.73 12.70
CA ASN A 417 -37.50 8.67 13.83
C ASN A 417 -37.93 10.08 13.40
N ALA A 418 -37.42 10.57 12.26
CA ALA A 418 -37.80 11.87 11.73
C ALA A 418 -39.28 11.92 11.32
N ILE A 419 -39.80 10.83 10.74
CA ILE A 419 -41.20 10.71 10.33
C ILE A 419 -42.11 10.73 11.55
N VAL A 420 -41.86 9.87 12.55
CA VAL A 420 -42.72 9.75 13.74
C VAL A 420 -42.81 11.07 14.50
N VAL A 421 -41.71 11.82 14.61
CA VAL A 421 -41.72 13.13 15.28
C VAL A 421 -42.54 14.15 14.49
N VAL A 422 -42.34 14.26 13.18
CA VAL A 422 -43.06 15.22 12.34
C VAL A 422 -44.55 14.90 12.28
N GLU A 423 -44.91 13.62 12.14
CA GLU A 423 -46.29 13.16 12.15
C GLU A 423 -46.97 13.46 13.49
N ASN A 424 -46.29 13.17 14.61
CA ASN A 424 -46.86 13.43 15.93
C ASN A 424 -47.05 14.93 16.20
N VAL A 425 -46.10 15.77 15.77
CA VAL A 425 -46.24 17.24 15.86
C VAL A 425 -47.42 17.72 15.00
N TYR A 426 -47.55 17.20 13.77
CA TYR A 426 -48.67 17.52 12.89
C TYR A 426 -50.01 17.12 13.50
N ARG A 427 -50.10 15.89 14.06
CA ARG A 427 -51.29 15.39 14.75
C ARG A 427 -51.66 16.26 15.94
N LEU A 428 -50.73 16.57 16.83
CA LEU A 428 -50.99 17.42 18.00
C LEU A 428 -51.41 18.84 17.59
N TYR A 429 -50.74 19.42 16.59
CA TYR A 429 -51.11 20.74 16.05
C TYR A 429 -52.53 20.76 15.45
N SER A 430 -52.94 19.66 14.79
CA SER A 430 -54.29 19.53 14.24
C SER A 430 -55.38 19.34 15.30
N GLN A 431 -55.02 18.83 16.49
CA GLN A 431 -55.95 18.55 17.59
C GLN A 431 -56.16 19.73 18.55
N GLY A 432 -55.35 20.79 18.46
CA GLY A 432 -55.49 22.04 19.23
C GLY A 432 -54.52 22.18 20.39
#